data_AF-A0A7S3FVY1-F1
#
_entry.id   AF-A0A7S3FVY1-F1
#
_cell.length_a   1.000
_cell.length_b   1.000
_cell.length_c   1.000
_cell.angle_alpha   90.00
_cell.angle_beta   90.00
_cell.angle_gamma   90.00
#
_symmetry.space_group_name_H-M   'P 1'
#
loop_
_entity.id
_entity.type
_entity.pdbx_description
1 polymer ?
#
loop_
_entity_poly.entity_id
_entity_poly.type
_entity_poly.pdbx_seq_one_letter_code
_entity_poly.pdbx_strand_id
1 'polypeptide(L)'
;TKSITFDNKLGNLELLVGYGEGSKVLEGLPKQIAQYEISEAKKEEKTEKCSFTMRVSNNIHNVPCLEEVEFLQEWNEEEKIPIKASPTPPPQPKAEEPKKEGEADNKEGEGEKAEEPKAEEPKAEEKVPEVKYETRQRQKKNYSKIKFSTQNFALAPSVKRDFFDFESKVFFGDLDILEMKRLRNSLEAYSYEMRNNLDSYGSWEKYLDEDTKKKFIEEINKVVEWIYGEGETAPKEEYSKKLEEFQKIGEPVKQRHFYYSELDIYFSQFEQIKQTINGKLTSIEHLTDLQKETIGKKVVEAQKLMDSVQADRQAKQLFENPNFSLNQIIDTLSLLKSETEGIFNLPPPKKEDVKMKEEGAEAPAKEESSEAKNEEMKNEEGKEASAEQPAN
;
A
#
# COMPACT_ATOMS: atom_id res chain seq x y z
N THR A 1 -16.35 -8.64 29.31
CA THR A 1 -17.70 -8.03 29.26
C THR A 1 -18.62 -8.70 30.26
N LYS A 2 -19.61 -7.97 30.78
CA LYS A 2 -20.76 -8.46 31.56
C LYS A 2 -22.03 -7.86 30.96
N SER A 3 -23.12 -8.63 30.96
CA SER A 3 -24.45 -8.16 30.53
C SER A 3 -25.37 -8.06 31.74
N ILE A 4 -26.23 -7.04 31.77
CA ILE A 4 -27.24 -6.81 32.82
C ILE A 4 -28.58 -6.61 32.12
N THR A 5 -29.55 -7.48 32.39
CA THR A 5 -30.88 -7.44 31.78
C THR A 5 -31.93 -7.04 32.81
N PHE A 6 -32.85 -6.16 32.41
CA PHE A 6 -33.98 -5.67 33.19
C PHE A 6 -35.28 -5.99 32.45
N ASP A 7 -36.09 -6.87 33.02
CA ASP A 7 -37.38 -7.27 32.43
C ASP A 7 -38.45 -6.19 32.65
N ASN A 8 -39.33 -6.04 31.65
CA ASN A 8 -40.43 -5.06 31.62
C ASN A 8 -39.97 -3.60 31.84
N LYS A 9 -38.80 -3.23 31.29
CA LYS A 9 -38.26 -1.87 31.27
C LYS A 9 -37.99 -1.40 29.84
N LEU A 10 -38.24 -0.11 29.59
CA LEU A 10 -38.07 0.54 28.29
C LEU A 10 -36.75 1.32 28.17
N GLY A 11 -35.82 1.20 29.13
CA GLY A 11 -34.73 2.17 29.28
C GLY A 11 -35.20 3.41 30.04
N ASN A 12 -34.75 4.60 29.60
CA ASN A 12 -34.88 5.86 30.37
C ASN A 12 -34.24 5.73 31.76
N LEU A 13 -32.93 5.45 31.76
CA LEU A 13 -32.13 5.08 32.94
C LEU A 13 -30.76 5.73 32.91
N GLU A 14 -30.23 5.99 34.10
CA GLU A 14 -28.87 6.49 34.31
C GLU A 14 -27.99 5.36 34.87
N LEU A 15 -26.84 5.11 34.23
CA LEU A 15 -25.80 4.22 34.73
C LEU A 15 -24.62 5.05 35.26
N LEU A 16 -24.39 4.95 36.56
CA LEU A 16 -23.18 5.44 37.21
C LEU A 16 -22.15 4.30 37.29
N VAL A 17 -20.95 4.54 36.75
CA VAL A 17 -19.81 3.63 36.84
C VAL A 17 -18.81 4.22 37.82
N GLY A 18 -18.43 3.48 38.86
CA GLY A 18 -17.54 3.96 39.91
C GLY A 18 -16.93 2.81 40.73
N TYR A 19 -16.03 3.18 41.65
CA TYR A 19 -15.39 2.25 42.56
C TYR A 19 -16.35 1.83 43.69
N GLY A 20 -16.51 0.51 43.89
CA GLY A 20 -17.37 -0.04 44.93
C GLY A 20 -16.86 0.20 46.35
N GLU A 21 -17.73 0.05 47.34
CA GLU A 21 -17.37 0.19 48.75
C GLU A 21 -16.25 -0.78 49.15
N GLY A 22 -15.28 -0.31 49.95
CA GLY A 22 -14.07 -1.06 50.29
C GLY A 22 -12.95 -1.03 49.24
N SER A 23 -13.15 -0.40 48.08
CA SER A 23 -12.08 -0.21 47.07
C SER A 23 -10.94 0.65 47.61
N LYS A 24 -9.69 0.19 47.47
CA LYS A 24 -8.47 0.93 47.81
C LYS A 24 -8.13 1.97 46.74
N VAL A 25 -8.90 3.06 46.69
CA VAL A 25 -8.64 4.23 45.83
C VAL A 25 -7.79 5.25 46.60
N LEU A 26 -6.96 6.03 45.91
CA LEU A 26 -6.22 7.14 46.51
C LEU A 26 -7.18 8.21 47.06
N GLU A 27 -6.86 8.75 48.23
CA GLU A 27 -7.64 9.83 48.84
C GLU A 27 -7.61 11.10 47.98
N GLY A 28 -8.72 11.85 47.96
CA GLY A 28 -8.91 13.03 47.13
C GLY A 28 -9.34 12.76 45.68
N LEU A 29 -9.27 11.53 45.17
CA LEU A 29 -9.77 11.20 43.83
C LEU A 29 -11.30 10.99 43.80
N PRO A 30 -11.97 11.33 42.68
CA PRO A 30 -13.40 11.05 42.51
C PRO A 30 -13.65 9.54 42.45
N LYS A 31 -14.69 9.07 43.17
CA LYS A 31 -15.09 7.66 43.18
C LYS A 31 -15.91 7.25 41.95
N GLN A 32 -16.49 8.22 41.24
CA GLN A 32 -17.22 8.04 39.99
C GLN A 32 -16.25 8.19 38.80
N ILE A 33 -16.34 7.25 37.85
CA ILE A 33 -15.45 7.13 36.68
C ILE A 33 -16.16 7.63 35.41
N ALA A 34 -17.43 7.25 35.25
CA ALA A 34 -18.25 7.63 34.11
C ALA A 34 -19.75 7.58 34.46
N GLN A 35 -20.55 8.26 33.66
CA GLN A 35 -22.00 8.36 33.76
C GLN A 35 -22.60 8.22 32.35
N TYR A 36 -23.62 7.39 32.20
CA TYR A 36 -24.29 7.11 30.93
C TYR A 36 -25.79 7.34 31.07
N GLU A 37 -26.32 8.22 30.23
CA GLU A 37 -27.73 8.59 30.18
C GLU A 37 -28.37 7.84 29.01
N ILE A 38 -29.28 6.92 29.31
CA ILE A 38 -29.76 5.93 28.34
C ILE A 38 -31.18 6.27 27.93
N SER A 39 -31.38 6.52 26.63
CA SER A 39 -32.67 6.95 26.08
C SER A 39 -33.80 5.93 26.32
N GLU A 40 -35.04 6.38 26.20
CA GLU A 40 -36.19 5.50 26.17
C GLU A 40 -36.32 4.79 24.81
N ALA A 41 -36.66 3.50 24.85
CA ALA A 41 -36.89 2.66 23.69
C ALA A 41 -38.35 2.77 23.21
N LYS A 42 -38.53 2.71 21.89
CA LYS A 42 -39.87 2.70 21.29
C LYS A 42 -40.44 1.28 21.35
N LYS A 43 -41.49 1.11 22.15
CA LYS A 43 -42.28 -0.14 22.19
C LYS A 43 -43.24 -0.22 21.00
N GLU A 44 -43.27 -1.34 20.29
CA GLU A 44 -44.27 -1.67 19.27
C GLU A 44 -45.60 -2.09 19.93
N GLU A 45 -46.75 -1.73 19.35
CA GLU A 45 -48.07 -1.93 19.97
C GLU A 45 -48.39 -3.41 20.25
N LYS A 46 -47.93 -4.31 19.39
CA LYS A 46 -48.06 -5.78 19.50
C LYS A 46 -47.18 -6.42 20.59
N THR A 47 -46.27 -5.68 21.22
CA THR A 47 -45.24 -6.25 22.10
C THR A 47 -45.83 -6.68 23.45
N GLU A 48 -45.93 -7.99 23.67
CA GLU A 48 -46.42 -8.60 24.91
C GLU A 48 -45.38 -8.50 26.05
N LYS A 49 -44.12 -8.81 25.75
CA LYS A 49 -43.01 -8.77 26.71
C LYS A 49 -41.88 -7.90 26.17
N CYS A 50 -41.18 -7.22 27.04
CA CYS A 50 -39.97 -6.49 26.67
C CYS A 50 -38.91 -6.61 27.76
N SER A 51 -37.64 -6.57 27.38
CA SER A 51 -36.53 -6.46 28.31
C SER A 51 -35.42 -5.59 27.75
N PHE A 52 -34.66 -4.99 28.65
CA PHE A 52 -33.64 -3.99 28.36
C PHE A 52 -32.31 -4.54 28.86
N THR A 53 -31.34 -4.73 27.95
CA THR A 53 -30.04 -5.35 28.24
C THR A 53 -28.92 -4.36 28.00
N MET A 54 -28.04 -4.21 29.00
CA MET A 54 -26.87 -3.37 28.96
C MET A 54 -25.60 -4.21 28.94
N ARG A 55 -24.65 -3.85 28.08
CA ARG A 55 -23.39 -4.58 27.91
C ARG A 55 -22.22 -3.70 28.38
N VAL A 56 -21.62 -4.05 29.51
CA VAL A 56 -20.53 -3.28 30.15
C VAL A 56 -19.23 -4.07 30.10
N SER A 57 -18.13 -3.44 29.71
CA SER A 57 -16.81 -4.07 29.65
C SER A 57 -15.72 -3.13 30.15
N ASN A 58 -14.48 -3.62 30.14
CA ASN A 58 -13.31 -2.77 30.08
C ASN A 58 -12.81 -2.78 28.63
N ASN A 59 -12.49 -1.61 28.08
CA ASN A 59 -11.86 -1.52 26.77
C ASN A 59 -10.39 -1.99 26.81
N ILE A 60 -9.70 -1.97 25.66
CA ILE A 60 -8.29 -2.39 25.52
C ILE A 60 -7.30 -1.59 26.40
N HIS A 61 -7.71 -0.44 26.95
CA HIS A 61 -6.93 0.39 27.87
C HIS A 61 -7.35 0.19 29.34
N ASN A 62 -8.13 -0.86 29.63
CA ASN A 62 -8.73 -1.15 30.93
C ASN A 62 -9.68 -0.07 31.50
N VAL A 63 -10.15 0.86 30.68
CA VAL A 63 -11.16 1.85 31.08
C VAL A 63 -12.54 1.18 31.01
N PRO A 64 -13.35 1.20 32.08
CA PRO A 64 -14.69 0.62 32.06
C PRO A 64 -15.63 1.45 31.19
N CYS A 65 -16.38 0.81 30.30
CA CYS A 65 -17.31 1.45 29.40
C CYS A 65 -18.60 0.64 29.14
N LEU A 66 -19.68 1.35 28.87
CA LEU A 66 -20.89 0.81 28.26
C LEU A 66 -20.60 0.59 26.76
N GLU A 67 -20.57 -0.66 26.31
CA GLU A 67 -20.34 -1.04 24.91
C GLU A 67 -21.62 -0.83 24.09
N GLU A 68 -22.74 -1.33 24.62
CA GLU A 68 -23.98 -1.47 23.88
C GLU A 68 -25.19 -1.51 24.82
N VAL A 69 -26.34 -1.06 24.33
CA VAL A 69 -27.64 -1.21 24.98
C VAL A 69 -28.65 -1.74 23.97
N GLU A 70 -29.25 -2.88 24.30
CA GLU A 70 -30.14 -3.66 23.44
C GLU A 70 -31.53 -3.75 24.07
N PHE A 71 -32.56 -3.35 23.33
CA PHE A 71 -33.97 -3.52 23.70
C PHE A 71 -34.56 -4.71 22.96
N LEU A 72 -34.95 -5.72 23.72
CA LEU A 72 -35.64 -6.92 23.25
C LEU A 72 -37.16 -6.73 23.39
N GLN A 73 -37.88 -7.01 22.32
CA GLN A 73 -39.34 -7.07 22.28
C GLN A 73 -39.78 -8.46 21.84
N GLU A 74 -40.79 -9.02 22.51
CA GLU A 74 -41.37 -10.32 22.16
C GLU A 74 -42.89 -10.20 22.00
N TRP A 75 -43.41 -10.88 20.98
CA TRP A 75 -44.84 -11.02 20.70
C TRP A 75 -45.12 -12.40 20.10
N ASN A 76 -46.34 -12.91 20.24
CA ASN A 76 -46.80 -14.08 19.52
C ASN A 76 -47.50 -13.66 18.23
N GLU A 77 -47.29 -14.44 17.18
CA GLU A 77 -47.92 -14.25 15.88
C GLU A 77 -48.57 -15.57 15.42
N GLU A 78 -49.78 -15.52 14.90
CA GLU A 78 -50.54 -16.71 14.51
C GLU A 78 -50.30 -17.08 13.04
N GLU A 79 -49.33 -17.98 12.83
CA GLU A 79 -49.01 -18.53 11.51
C GLU A 79 -49.92 -19.73 11.23
N LYS A 80 -50.80 -19.62 10.22
CA LYS A 80 -51.73 -20.70 9.82
C LYS A 80 -51.04 -21.67 8.85
N ILE A 81 -50.93 -22.94 9.24
CA ILE A 81 -50.26 -23.97 8.44
C ILE A 81 -51.33 -24.91 7.84
N PRO A 82 -51.38 -25.11 6.51
CA PRO A 82 -52.32 -26.04 5.88
C PRO A 82 -51.80 -27.48 5.94
N ILE A 83 -52.58 -28.38 6.53
CA ILE A 83 -52.22 -29.81 6.65
C ILE A 83 -52.79 -30.59 5.44
N LYS A 84 -51.92 -31.26 4.68
CA LYS A 84 -52.35 -32.33 3.75
C LYS A 84 -52.49 -33.64 4.52
N ALA A 85 -53.71 -34.17 4.61
CA ALA A 85 -53.97 -35.47 5.22
C ALA A 85 -53.52 -36.62 4.31
N SER A 86 -52.87 -37.63 4.88
CA SER A 86 -52.56 -38.92 4.25
C SER A 86 -53.49 -40.04 4.80
N PRO A 87 -53.88 -41.03 3.97
CA PRO A 87 -54.80 -42.10 4.39
C PRO A 87 -54.10 -43.23 5.17
N THR A 88 -54.85 -43.94 6.01
CA THR A 88 -54.38 -45.01 6.90
C THR A 88 -54.43 -46.42 6.29
N PRO A 89 -53.45 -47.27 6.66
CA PRO A 89 -53.63 -48.72 6.81
C PRO A 89 -53.73 -49.17 8.29
N PRO A 90 -54.14 -50.43 8.59
CA PRO A 90 -54.49 -50.89 9.94
C PRO A 90 -53.36 -51.78 10.59
N PRO A 91 -53.52 -52.51 11.72
CA PRO A 91 -52.86 -52.09 12.96
C PRO A 91 -51.98 -53.12 13.72
N GLN A 92 -50.88 -52.63 14.34
CA GLN A 92 -50.07 -53.26 15.41
C GLN A 92 -49.25 -54.54 15.04
N PRO A 93 -48.25 -55.00 15.85
CA PRO A 93 -47.71 -54.47 17.12
C PRO A 93 -46.15 -54.32 17.24
N LYS A 94 -45.72 -53.64 18.32
CA LYS A 94 -44.44 -53.78 19.08
C LYS A 94 -43.05 -53.33 18.54
N ALA A 95 -42.36 -52.62 19.44
CA ALA A 95 -40.94 -52.73 19.88
C ALA A 95 -39.82 -51.82 19.31
N GLU A 96 -39.00 -51.34 20.27
CA GLU A 96 -37.56 -50.96 20.26
C GLU A 96 -37.05 -49.66 19.58
N GLU A 97 -35.84 -49.26 20.03
CA GLU A 97 -35.12 -47.99 19.79
C GLU A 97 -33.91 -48.21 18.83
N PRO A 98 -32.87 -47.34 18.75
CA PRO A 98 -32.78 -45.90 18.42
C PRO A 98 -31.76 -45.62 17.26
N LYS A 99 -31.38 -44.33 17.04
CA LYS A 99 -30.18 -43.83 16.27
C LYS A 99 -30.33 -43.88 14.72
N LYS A 100 -29.57 -43.11 13.89
CA LYS A 100 -28.61 -41.98 14.07
C LYS A 100 -28.48 -41.17 12.77
N GLU A 101 -28.00 -39.91 12.87
CA GLU A 101 -27.07 -39.13 12.00
C GLU A 101 -27.06 -39.20 10.44
N GLY A 102 -26.48 -38.15 9.81
CA GLY A 102 -26.34 -37.97 8.35
C GLY A 102 -27.37 -36.96 7.80
N GLU A 103 -27.16 -35.63 7.73
CA GLU A 103 -25.97 -34.80 7.45
C GLU A 103 -25.60 -34.70 5.95
N ALA A 104 -25.29 -33.46 5.53
CA ALA A 104 -24.79 -33.02 4.21
C ALA A 104 -25.75 -33.10 3.00
N ASP A 105 -25.66 -32.22 1.99
CA ASP A 105 -25.14 -30.84 1.90
C ASP A 105 -25.53 -30.23 0.53
N ASN A 106 -25.63 -28.89 0.42
CA ASN A 106 -25.51 -28.09 -0.82
C ASN A 106 -26.57 -28.33 -1.96
N LYS A 107 -26.85 -27.40 -2.91
CA LYS A 107 -26.40 -25.99 -3.13
C LYS A 107 -27.45 -25.18 -3.94
N GLU A 108 -27.09 -23.93 -4.28
CA GLU A 108 -27.58 -23.02 -5.35
C GLU A 108 -28.28 -23.67 -6.57
N GLY A 109 -29.14 -22.99 -7.35
CA GLY A 109 -29.56 -21.57 -7.41
C GLY A 109 -30.75 -21.41 -8.40
N GLU A 110 -31.58 -20.36 -8.35
CA GLU A 110 -31.36 -18.99 -8.90
C GLU A 110 -31.89 -18.82 -10.36
N GLY A 111 -32.52 -17.66 -10.67
CA GLY A 111 -33.26 -17.37 -11.93
C GLY A 111 -34.78 -17.63 -11.80
N GLU A 112 -35.72 -16.69 -12.01
CA GLU A 112 -36.03 -15.78 -13.16
C GLU A 112 -36.56 -16.53 -14.41
N LYS A 113 -37.63 -16.10 -15.12
CA LYS A 113 -38.46 -14.86 -15.07
C LYS A 113 -39.80 -15.03 -15.85
N ALA A 114 -40.71 -14.04 -15.71
CA ALA A 114 -41.91 -13.76 -16.55
C ALA A 114 -43.09 -14.79 -16.46
N GLU A 115 -44.40 -14.46 -16.45
CA GLU A 115 -45.23 -13.49 -17.23
C GLU A 115 -45.27 -13.84 -18.74
N GLU A 116 -46.38 -13.92 -19.48
CA GLU A 116 -47.85 -13.88 -19.29
C GLU A 116 -48.47 -14.30 -20.68
N PRO A 117 -49.76 -14.12 -21.09
CA PRO A 117 -51.06 -14.07 -20.40
C PRO A 117 -52.16 -14.96 -21.10
N LYS A 118 -53.46 -14.72 -20.80
CA LYS A 118 -54.69 -15.02 -21.60
C LYS A 118 -55.14 -16.49 -21.76
N ALA A 119 -56.41 -16.89 -21.67
CA ALA A 119 -57.70 -16.17 -21.71
C ALA A 119 -58.91 -17.05 -21.29
N GLU A 120 -59.97 -16.38 -20.82
CA GLU A 120 -61.42 -16.71 -20.87
C GLU A 120 -62.03 -17.92 -20.12
N GLU A 121 -63.30 -17.69 -19.73
CA GLU A 121 -64.24 -18.49 -18.93
C GLU A 121 -65.01 -19.56 -19.78
N PRO A 122 -65.92 -20.44 -19.28
CA PRO A 122 -66.62 -20.38 -17.97
C PRO A 122 -66.94 -21.67 -17.19
N LYS A 123 -67.26 -21.45 -15.90
CA LYS A 123 -68.22 -22.16 -15.02
C LYS A 123 -68.39 -23.69 -15.10
N ALA A 124 -68.02 -24.34 -14.00
CA ALA A 124 -68.94 -25.18 -13.23
C ALA A 124 -68.62 -25.10 -11.73
N GLU A 125 -69.60 -24.83 -10.88
CA GLU A 125 -69.45 -24.88 -9.42
C GLU A 125 -69.80 -26.29 -8.91
N GLU A 126 -68.91 -26.91 -8.12
CA GLU A 126 -69.32 -27.47 -6.82
C GLU A 126 -68.16 -27.95 -5.93
N LYS A 127 -68.44 -28.03 -4.62
CA LYS A 127 -67.74 -28.83 -3.59
C LYS A 127 -66.26 -28.50 -3.32
N VAL A 128 -66.06 -27.45 -2.50
CA VAL A 128 -64.83 -27.25 -1.71
C VAL A 128 -64.78 -28.29 -0.57
N PRO A 129 -63.72 -29.12 -0.45
CA PRO A 129 -63.43 -29.85 0.78
C PRO A 129 -62.74 -28.93 1.80
N GLU A 130 -63.17 -28.97 3.06
CA GLU A 130 -62.57 -28.15 4.14
C GLU A 130 -61.11 -28.55 4.40
N VAL A 131 -60.17 -27.70 3.96
CA VAL A 131 -58.78 -27.76 4.43
C VAL A 131 -58.74 -27.21 5.85
N LYS A 132 -58.53 -28.07 6.84
CA LYS A 132 -58.34 -27.66 8.24
C LYS A 132 -56.95 -27.04 8.38
N TYR A 133 -56.94 -25.72 8.56
CA TYR A 133 -55.75 -24.97 8.97
C TYR A 133 -55.53 -25.18 10.46
N GLU A 134 -54.34 -25.60 10.85
CA GLU A 134 -53.93 -25.55 12.26
C GLU A 134 -53.29 -24.19 12.52
N THR A 135 -53.88 -23.41 13.42
CA THR A 135 -53.34 -22.11 13.84
C THR A 135 -52.24 -22.34 14.85
N ARG A 136 -50.98 -22.08 14.49
CA ARG A 136 -49.85 -22.22 15.41
C ARG A 136 -49.35 -20.86 15.85
N GLN A 137 -49.51 -20.55 17.13
CA GLN A 137 -48.87 -19.40 17.75
C GLN A 137 -47.35 -19.58 17.76
N ARG A 138 -46.63 -18.56 17.29
CA ARG A 138 -45.17 -18.53 17.22
C ARG A 138 -44.65 -17.25 17.86
N GLN A 139 -43.86 -17.40 18.92
CA GLN A 139 -43.17 -16.28 19.57
C GLN A 139 -42.07 -15.74 18.65
N LYS A 140 -42.16 -14.46 18.28
CA LYS A 140 -41.13 -13.71 17.56
C LYS A 140 -40.41 -12.77 18.51
N LYS A 141 -39.17 -12.42 18.16
CA LYS A 141 -38.28 -11.55 18.95
C LYS A 141 -37.66 -10.48 18.06
N ASN A 142 -37.66 -9.23 18.50
CA ASN A 142 -37.01 -8.10 17.83
C ASN A 142 -35.97 -7.47 18.76
N TYR A 143 -34.78 -7.17 18.24
CA TYR A 143 -33.67 -6.55 18.97
C TYR A 143 -33.36 -5.19 18.34
N SER A 144 -33.34 -4.14 19.16
CA SER A 144 -33.08 -2.77 18.71
C SER A 144 -32.06 -2.06 19.61
N LYS A 145 -31.17 -1.25 19.01
CA LYS A 145 -30.11 -0.57 19.76
C LYS A 145 -30.59 0.76 20.32
N ILE A 146 -30.41 0.98 21.62
CA ILE A 146 -30.74 2.25 22.28
C ILE A 146 -29.53 3.20 22.20
N LYS A 147 -29.80 4.49 21.98
CA LYS A 147 -28.78 5.55 22.04
C LYS A 147 -28.56 6.00 23.49
N PHE A 148 -27.32 6.23 23.87
CA PHE A 148 -26.95 6.78 25.17
C PHE A 148 -26.01 7.98 25.02
N SER A 149 -26.09 8.93 25.96
CA SER A 149 -25.07 9.97 26.15
C SER A 149 -23.98 9.44 27.09
N THR A 150 -22.80 10.06 27.11
CA THR A 150 -21.67 9.64 27.95
C THR A 150 -20.98 10.87 28.54
N GLN A 151 -20.84 10.88 29.86
CA GLN A 151 -20.08 11.88 30.61
C GLN A 151 -18.95 11.15 31.35
N ASN A 152 -17.71 11.54 31.08
CA ASN A 152 -16.50 10.99 31.70
C ASN A 152 -15.35 12.00 31.58
N PHE A 153 -14.16 11.64 32.06
CA PHE A 153 -12.99 12.53 32.07
C PHE A 153 -12.32 12.77 30.69
N ALA A 154 -12.84 12.21 29.60
CA ALA A 154 -12.30 12.47 28.27
C ALA A 154 -12.83 13.80 27.71
N LEU A 155 -11.95 14.59 27.08
CA LEU A 155 -12.33 15.86 26.45
C LEU A 155 -13.48 15.68 25.44
N ALA A 156 -14.43 16.61 25.47
CA ALA A 156 -15.59 16.60 24.58
C ALA A 156 -15.19 16.73 23.09
N PRO A 157 -15.98 16.21 22.13
CA PRO A 157 -15.65 16.28 20.71
C PRO A 157 -15.54 17.69 20.11
N SER A 158 -16.12 18.72 20.74
CA SER A 158 -15.85 20.13 20.40
C SER A 158 -14.45 20.54 20.86
N VAL A 159 -14.20 20.48 22.17
CA VAL A 159 -12.93 20.85 22.82
C VAL A 159 -11.72 20.13 22.21
N LYS A 160 -11.87 18.89 21.76
CA LYS A 160 -10.83 18.15 21.01
C LYS A 160 -10.48 18.77 19.66
N ARG A 161 -11.46 19.32 18.93
CA ARG A 161 -11.22 20.08 17.69
C ARG A 161 -10.60 21.43 18.01
N ASP A 162 -11.15 22.15 19.00
CA ASP A 162 -10.63 23.46 19.41
C ASP A 162 -9.12 23.40 19.76
N PHE A 163 -8.68 22.35 20.47
CA PHE A 163 -7.25 22.11 20.72
C PHE A 163 -6.47 21.63 19.48
N PHE A 164 -7.05 20.78 18.63
CA PHE A 164 -6.40 20.32 17.39
C PHE A 164 -6.16 21.46 16.40
N ASP A 165 -7.12 22.36 16.25
CA ASP A 165 -7.05 23.53 15.37
C ASP A 165 -6.04 24.56 15.93
N PHE A 166 -5.97 24.71 17.26
CA PHE A 166 -4.94 25.52 17.92
C PHE A 166 -3.53 24.93 17.72
N GLU A 167 -3.34 23.64 17.99
CA GLU A 167 -2.07 22.94 17.81
C GLU A 167 -1.61 23.01 16.34
N SER A 168 -2.52 22.76 15.39
CA SER A 168 -2.26 22.90 13.96
C SER A 168 -1.80 24.31 13.59
N LYS A 169 -2.43 25.35 14.16
CA LYS A 169 -2.05 26.74 13.93
C LYS A 169 -0.65 27.07 14.49
N VAL A 170 -0.29 26.55 15.66
CA VAL A 170 1.06 26.71 16.23
C VAL A 170 2.08 25.98 15.37
N PHE A 171 1.82 24.71 15.03
CA PHE A 171 2.68 23.87 14.20
C PHE A 171 2.97 24.49 12.82
N PHE A 172 1.95 25.01 12.13
CA PHE A 172 2.17 25.69 10.84
C PHE A 172 2.93 27.01 10.99
N GLY A 173 2.74 27.75 12.09
CA GLY A 173 3.54 28.94 12.39
C GLY A 173 5.02 28.63 12.61
N ASP A 174 5.33 27.57 13.37
CA ASP A 174 6.70 27.08 13.55
C ASP A 174 7.30 26.57 12.24
N LEU A 175 6.50 25.88 11.40
CA LEU A 175 6.91 25.42 10.08
C LEU A 175 7.27 26.58 9.15
N ASP A 176 6.46 27.65 9.11
CA ASP A 176 6.75 28.87 8.34
C ASP A 176 8.05 29.55 8.80
N ILE A 177 8.30 29.60 10.11
CA ILE A 177 9.53 30.15 10.69
C ILE A 177 10.76 29.29 10.32
N LEU A 178 10.61 27.96 10.30
CA LEU A 178 11.66 27.03 9.89
C LEU A 178 11.93 27.08 8.38
N GLU A 179 10.89 27.20 7.55
CA GLU A 179 11.02 27.37 6.11
C GLU A 179 11.69 28.70 5.75
N MET A 180 11.30 29.81 6.40
CA MET A 180 11.97 31.11 6.28
C MET A 180 13.47 31.01 6.59
N LYS A 181 13.83 30.40 7.73
CA LYS A 181 15.24 30.21 8.14
C LYS A 181 16.00 29.33 7.14
N ARG A 182 15.37 28.25 6.65
CA ARG A 182 15.93 27.40 5.60
C ARG A 182 16.16 28.17 4.31
N LEU A 183 15.21 28.98 3.85
CA LEU A 183 15.31 29.77 2.62
C LEU A 183 16.41 30.85 2.73
N ARG A 184 16.47 31.60 3.85
CA ARG A 184 17.56 32.56 4.12
C ARG A 184 18.94 31.88 4.05
N ASN A 185 19.13 30.80 4.81
CA ASN A 185 20.38 30.03 4.81
C ASN A 185 20.70 29.41 3.43
N SER A 186 19.68 28.97 2.68
CA SER A 186 19.88 28.40 1.33
C SER A 186 20.31 29.47 0.32
N LEU A 187 19.71 30.66 0.37
CA LEU A 187 20.09 31.80 -0.48
C LEU A 187 21.49 32.31 -0.12
N GLU A 188 21.80 32.42 1.17
CA GLU A 188 23.12 32.82 1.69
C GLU A 188 24.21 31.83 1.28
N ALA A 189 24.01 30.53 1.52
CA ALA A 189 24.94 29.48 1.11
C ALA A 189 25.13 29.41 -0.41
N TYR A 190 24.05 29.48 -1.20
CA TYR A 190 24.13 29.47 -2.67
C TYR A 190 24.83 30.72 -3.21
N SER A 191 24.61 31.89 -2.58
CA SER A 191 25.31 33.13 -2.92
C SER A 191 26.82 33.01 -2.71
N TYR A 192 27.26 32.47 -1.57
CA TYR A 192 28.68 32.25 -1.31
C TYR A 192 29.29 31.15 -2.19
N GLU A 193 28.58 30.03 -2.42
CA GLU A 193 29.00 28.95 -3.31
C GLU A 193 29.21 29.44 -4.75
N MET A 194 28.20 30.09 -5.34
CA MET A 194 28.28 30.60 -6.71
C MET A 194 29.35 31.68 -6.84
N ARG A 195 29.48 32.61 -5.88
CA ARG A 195 30.51 33.65 -5.93
C ARG A 195 31.92 33.04 -5.85
N ASN A 196 32.17 32.13 -4.91
CA ASN A 196 33.47 31.49 -4.74
C ASN A 196 33.89 30.68 -5.99
N ASN A 197 32.94 30.01 -6.63
CA ASN A 197 33.23 29.17 -7.79
C ASN A 197 33.26 29.94 -9.12
N LEU A 198 32.70 31.15 -9.19
CA LEU A 198 32.74 32.03 -10.38
C LEU A 198 33.79 33.15 -10.32
N ASP A 199 34.42 33.39 -9.17
CA ASP A 199 35.56 34.30 -9.07
C ASP A 199 36.77 33.79 -9.89
N SER A 200 37.77 34.65 -10.07
CA SER A 200 38.95 34.56 -10.94
C SER A 200 39.89 33.35 -10.70
N TYR A 201 39.57 32.50 -9.73
CA TYR A 201 40.27 31.26 -9.38
C TYR A 201 39.31 30.08 -9.11
N GLY A 202 38.01 30.26 -9.30
CA GLY A 202 36.97 29.28 -9.00
C GLY A 202 36.78 28.24 -10.11
N SER A 203 36.38 27.02 -9.72
CA SER A 203 36.23 25.89 -10.65
C SER A 203 35.20 26.11 -11.76
N TRP A 204 34.25 27.03 -11.58
CA TRP A 204 33.15 27.29 -12.51
C TRP A 204 33.36 28.53 -13.38
N GLU A 205 34.45 29.28 -13.18
CA GLU A 205 34.71 30.56 -13.83
C GLU A 205 34.52 30.55 -15.36
N LYS A 206 34.93 29.45 -16.01
CA LYS A 206 34.96 29.28 -17.48
C LYS A 206 33.62 28.80 -18.06
N TYR A 207 32.66 28.46 -17.22
CA TYR A 207 31.39 27.81 -17.59
C TYR A 207 30.21 28.80 -17.65
N LEU A 208 30.51 30.10 -17.52
CA LEU A 208 29.62 31.23 -17.74
C LEU A 208 30.35 32.27 -18.60
N ASP A 209 29.64 32.99 -19.47
CA ASP A 209 30.26 34.07 -20.26
C ASP A 209 30.66 35.26 -19.36
N GLU A 210 31.68 36.01 -19.74
CA GLU A 210 32.29 37.00 -18.85
C GLU A 210 31.36 38.17 -18.48
N ASP A 211 30.42 38.54 -19.37
CA ASP A 211 29.49 39.65 -19.15
C ASP A 211 28.33 39.25 -18.24
N THR A 212 27.79 38.04 -18.39
CA THR A 212 26.82 37.48 -17.45
C THR A 212 27.48 37.16 -16.11
N LYS A 213 28.73 36.67 -16.10
CA LYS A 213 29.51 36.41 -14.88
C LYS A 213 29.66 37.67 -14.03
N LYS A 214 30.06 38.80 -14.62
CA LYS A 214 30.15 40.10 -13.92
C LYS A 214 28.80 40.52 -13.33
N LYS A 215 27.74 40.58 -14.16
CA LYS A 215 26.39 40.97 -13.72
C LYS A 215 25.85 40.08 -12.61
N PHE A 216 26.11 38.77 -12.68
CA PHE A 216 25.64 37.80 -11.68
C PHE A 216 26.41 37.92 -10.36
N ILE A 217 27.73 38.16 -10.40
CA ILE A 217 28.52 38.45 -9.18
C ILE A 217 28.10 39.78 -8.55
N GLU A 218 27.82 40.81 -9.35
CA GLU A 218 27.24 42.07 -8.87
C GLU A 218 25.88 41.85 -8.17
N GLU A 219 24.97 41.08 -8.79
CA GLU A 219 23.65 40.79 -8.21
C GLU A 219 23.73 39.93 -6.94
N ILE A 220 24.64 38.94 -6.91
CA ILE A 220 24.95 38.16 -5.70
C ILE A 220 25.38 39.10 -4.56
N ASN A 221 26.30 40.04 -4.82
CA ASN A 221 26.76 40.94 -3.77
C ASN A 221 25.64 41.86 -3.25
N LYS A 222 24.74 42.37 -4.12
CA LYS A 222 23.54 43.13 -3.70
C LYS A 222 22.59 42.29 -2.85
N VAL A 223 22.38 41.02 -3.21
CA VAL A 223 21.50 40.12 -2.44
C VAL A 223 22.13 39.73 -1.10
N VAL A 224 23.45 39.56 -1.02
CA VAL A 224 24.16 39.35 0.26
C VAL A 224 24.04 40.59 1.15
N GLU A 225 24.18 41.80 0.61
CA GLU A 225 23.93 43.05 1.35
C GLU A 225 22.47 43.13 1.84
N TRP A 226 21.51 42.81 0.98
CA TRP A 226 20.07 42.76 1.31
C TRP A 226 19.76 41.73 2.42
N ILE A 227 20.39 40.55 2.44
CA ILE A 227 20.21 39.51 3.48
C ILE A 227 20.57 40.02 4.89
N TYR A 228 21.47 41.00 5.01
CA TYR A 228 21.85 41.62 6.30
C TYR A 228 21.26 43.03 6.49
N GLY A 229 20.41 43.49 5.57
CA GLY A 229 19.71 44.76 5.61
C GLY A 229 18.19 44.56 5.52
N GLU A 230 17.56 45.14 4.49
CA GLU A 230 16.10 45.10 4.26
C GLU A 230 15.50 43.68 4.32
N GLY A 231 16.27 42.67 3.87
CA GLY A 231 15.87 41.27 3.88
C GLY A 231 15.57 40.69 5.26
N GLU A 232 16.12 41.24 6.35
CA GLU A 232 15.86 40.72 7.71
C GLU A 232 14.38 40.70 8.09
N THR A 233 13.56 41.57 7.51
CA THR A 233 12.10 41.63 7.73
C THR A 233 11.26 41.23 6.49
N ALA A 234 11.90 40.73 5.43
CA ALA A 234 11.24 40.38 4.17
C ALA A 234 10.43 39.06 4.25
N PRO A 235 9.36 38.92 3.45
CA PRO A 235 8.55 37.70 3.39
C PRO A 235 9.28 36.54 2.70
N LYS A 236 8.89 35.29 3.03
CA LYS A 236 9.56 34.07 2.53
C LYS A 236 9.53 33.92 1.01
N GLU A 237 8.53 34.52 0.36
CA GLU A 237 8.37 34.56 -1.10
C GLU A 237 9.50 35.32 -1.80
N GLU A 238 10.02 36.41 -1.20
CA GLU A 238 11.16 37.15 -1.76
C GLU A 238 12.46 36.36 -1.68
N TYR A 239 12.67 35.62 -0.59
CA TYR A 239 13.79 34.70 -0.46
C TYR A 239 13.73 33.57 -1.49
N SER A 240 12.56 32.95 -1.69
CA SER A 240 12.38 31.92 -2.74
C SER A 240 12.64 32.49 -4.12
N LYS A 241 12.02 33.64 -4.45
CA LYS A 241 12.17 34.27 -5.77
C LYS A 241 13.62 34.60 -6.10
N LYS A 242 14.37 35.20 -5.16
CA LYS A 242 15.81 35.50 -5.34
C LYS A 242 16.64 34.22 -5.52
N LEU A 243 16.32 33.16 -4.77
CA LEU A 243 17.00 31.87 -4.91
C LEU A 243 16.72 31.22 -6.26
N GLU A 244 15.48 31.26 -6.75
CA GLU A 244 15.13 30.77 -8.09
C GLU A 244 15.77 31.60 -9.20
N GLU A 245 15.82 32.93 -9.06
CA GLU A 245 16.51 33.84 -9.99
C GLU A 245 18.01 33.51 -10.08
N PHE A 246 18.64 33.19 -8.96
CA PHE A 246 20.04 32.75 -8.93
C PHE A 246 20.22 31.33 -9.49
N GLN A 247 19.31 30.40 -9.19
CA GLN A 247 19.34 29.04 -9.73
C GLN A 247 19.17 28.99 -11.25
N LYS A 248 18.32 29.86 -11.83
CA LYS A 248 18.13 29.97 -13.29
C LYS A 248 19.44 30.31 -14.04
N ILE A 249 20.42 30.93 -13.37
CA ILE A 249 21.75 31.23 -13.94
C ILE A 249 22.78 30.18 -13.50
N GLY A 250 22.85 29.87 -12.20
CA GLY A 250 23.91 29.04 -11.63
C GLY A 250 23.75 27.54 -11.86
N GLU A 251 22.53 27.02 -11.94
CA GLU A 251 22.32 25.57 -12.15
C GLU A 251 22.78 25.10 -13.54
N PRO A 252 22.50 25.82 -14.66
CA PRO A 252 23.14 25.53 -15.94
C PRO A 252 24.68 25.54 -15.88
N VAL A 253 25.30 26.42 -15.08
CA VAL A 253 26.75 26.47 -14.90
C VAL A 253 27.27 25.21 -14.19
N LYS A 254 26.60 24.76 -13.11
CA LYS A 254 26.94 23.50 -12.43
C LYS A 254 26.83 22.30 -13.39
N GLN A 255 25.77 22.26 -14.19
CA GLN A 255 25.52 21.19 -15.16
C GLN A 255 26.56 21.17 -16.29
N ARG A 256 26.97 22.34 -16.83
CA ARG A 256 28.08 22.42 -17.80
C ARG A 256 29.40 21.95 -17.19
N HIS A 257 29.74 22.42 -15.99
CA HIS A 257 30.95 21.99 -15.30
C HIS A 257 30.99 20.47 -15.15
N PHE A 258 29.94 19.87 -14.61
CA PHE A 258 29.85 18.42 -14.41
C PHE A 258 29.88 17.65 -15.73
N TYR A 259 29.12 18.09 -16.75
CA TYR A 259 29.16 17.46 -18.08
C TYR A 259 30.58 17.45 -18.67
N TYR A 260 31.28 18.59 -18.60
CA TYR A 260 32.60 18.74 -19.20
C TYR A 260 33.76 18.21 -18.33
N SER A 261 33.56 17.97 -17.02
CA SER A 261 34.55 17.31 -16.15
C SER A 261 34.56 15.79 -16.31
N GLU A 262 33.38 15.16 -16.36
CA GLU A 262 33.27 13.71 -16.44
C GLU A 262 33.47 13.16 -17.87
N LEU A 263 33.42 14.04 -18.88
CA LEU A 263 33.43 13.66 -20.30
C LEU A 263 34.64 12.78 -20.68
N ASP A 264 35.84 13.19 -20.28
CA ASP A 264 37.09 12.47 -20.57
C ASP A 264 37.16 11.12 -19.82
N ILE A 265 36.46 11.00 -18.70
CA ILE A 265 36.31 9.73 -17.96
C ILE A 265 35.43 8.77 -18.76
N TYR A 266 34.32 9.23 -19.33
CA TYR A 266 33.46 8.39 -20.17
C TYR A 266 34.12 7.98 -21.49
N PHE A 267 34.91 8.85 -22.13
CA PHE A 267 35.75 8.45 -23.27
C PHE A 267 36.76 7.37 -22.85
N SER A 268 37.40 7.50 -21.69
CA SER A 268 38.33 6.50 -21.17
C SER A 268 37.65 5.16 -20.88
N GLN A 269 36.43 5.17 -20.32
CA GLN A 269 35.61 3.97 -20.11
C GLN A 269 35.21 3.32 -21.44
N PHE A 270 34.87 4.11 -22.47
CA PHE A 270 34.52 3.59 -23.79
C PHE A 270 35.69 2.84 -24.44
N GLU A 271 36.91 3.39 -24.37
CA GLU A 271 38.11 2.69 -24.87
C GLU A 271 38.37 1.39 -24.11
N GLN A 272 38.21 1.38 -22.78
CA GLN A 272 38.33 0.15 -21.97
C GLN A 272 37.27 -0.90 -22.34
N ILE A 273 36.04 -0.48 -22.63
CA ILE A 273 34.97 -1.38 -23.09
C ILE A 273 35.31 -1.95 -24.48
N LYS A 274 35.77 -1.13 -25.44
CA LYS A 274 36.23 -1.61 -26.76
C LYS A 274 37.40 -2.59 -26.66
N GLN A 275 38.39 -2.32 -25.82
CA GLN A 275 39.51 -3.23 -25.57
C GLN A 275 39.04 -4.56 -24.97
N THR A 276 38.10 -4.51 -24.00
CA THR A 276 37.51 -5.70 -23.37
C THR A 276 36.72 -6.54 -24.38
N ILE A 277 35.90 -5.90 -25.23
CA ILE A 277 35.14 -6.56 -26.30
C ILE A 277 36.09 -7.25 -27.28
N ASN A 278 37.14 -6.56 -27.75
CA ASN A 278 38.13 -7.14 -28.66
C ASN A 278 38.88 -8.33 -28.03
N GLY A 279 39.30 -8.20 -26.76
CA GLY A 279 39.93 -9.29 -26.01
C GLY A 279 39.02 -10.53 -25.91
N LYS A 280 37.75 -10.36 -25.54
CA LYS A 280 36.76 -11.45 -25.50
C LYS A 280 36.54 -12.05 -26.90
N LEU A 281 36.46 -11.24 -27.95
CA LEU A 281 36.23 -11.68 -29.33
C LEU A 281 37.41 -12.49 -29.91
N THR A 282 38.65 -12.23 -29.46
CA THR A 282 39.81 -13.10 -29.76
C THR A 282 39.91 -14.35 -28.89
N SER A 283 39.27 -14.37 -27.71
CA SER A 283 39.36 -15.47 -26.74
C SER A 283 38.25 -16.52 -26.86
N ILE A 284 37.13 -16.17 -27.51
CA ILE A 284 35.93 -17.03 -27.59
C ILE A 284 35.80 -17.58 -29.02
N GLU A 285 36.42 -18.74 -29.26
CA GLU A 285 36.46 -19.38 -30.58
C GLU A 285 35.07 -19.76 -31.14
N HIS A 286 34.10 -20.03 -30.26
CA HIS A 286 32.78 -20.57 -30.63
C HIS A 286 31.72 -19.50 -30.97
N LEU A 287 32.11 -18.23 -31.10
CA LEU A 287 31.24 -17.18 -31.62
C LEU A 287 30.94 -17.42 -33.11
N THR A 288 29.65 -17.44 -33.46
CA THR A 288 29.19 -17.41 -34.85
C THR A 288 29.48 -16.06 -35.50
N ASP A 289 29.59 -16.02 -36.83
CA ASP A 289 29.92 -14.78 -37.53
C ASP A 289 28.79 -13.74 -37.46
N LEU A 290 27.53 -14.17 -37.33
CA LEU A 290 26.38 -13.29 -37.05
C LEU A 290 26.48 -12.63 -35.66
N GLN A 291 26.97 -13.34 -34.64
CA GLN A 291 27.23 -12.75 -33.32
C GLN A 291 28.38 -11.73 -33.39
N LYS A 292 29.47 -12.03 -34.11
CA LYS A 292 30.59 -11.10 -34.33
C LYS A 292 30.14 -9.84 -35.10
N GLU A 293 29.33 -10.01 -36.14
CA GLU A 293 28.76 -8.91 -36.92
C GLU A 293 27.83 -8.04 -36.06
N THR A 294 27.02 -8.66 -35.19
CA THR A 294 26.12 -7.95 -34.26
C THR A 294 26.91 -7.13 -33.23
N ILE A 295 27.94 -7.71 -32.61
CA ILE A 295 28.86 -7.00 -31.72
C ILE A 295 29.52 -5.82 -32.46
N GLY A 296 30.01 -6.06 -33.69
CA GLY A 296 30.64 -5.03 -34.53
C GLY A 296 29.70 -3.85 -34.84
N LYS A 297 28.44 -4.13 -35.20
CA LYS A 297 27.40 -3.10 -35.42
C LYS A 297 27.18 -2.25 -34.17
N LYS A 298 27.03 -2.87 -32.99
CA LYS A 298 26.84 -2.17 -31.71
C LYS A 298 28.04 -1.31 -31.30
N VAL A 299 29.27 -1.80 -31.50
CA VAL A 299 30.49 -1.00 -31.28
C VAL A 299 30.54 0.20 -32.23
N VAL A 300 30.18 0.03 -33.50
CA VAL A 300 30.13 1.13 -34.49
C VAL A 300 29.02 2.14 -34.21
N GLU A 301 27.86 1.70 -33.70
CA GLU A 301 26.78 2.60 -33.26
C GLU A 301 27.19 3.44 -32.05
N ALA A 302 27.81 2.82 -31.04
CA ALA A 302 28.36 3.55 -29.89
C ALA A 302 29.51 4.49 -30.29
N GLN A 303 30.41 4.06 -31.19
CA GLN A 303 31.50 4.91 -31.70
C GLN A 303 30.96 6.17 -32.37
N LYS A 304 29.93 6.06 -33.23
CA LYS A 304 29.29 7.23 -33.87
C LYS A 304 28.75 8.24 -32.86
N LEU A 305 28.18 7.79 -31.73
CA LEU A 305 27.73 8.70 -30.68
C LEU A 305 28.93 9.41 -30.04
N MET A 306 29.98 8.66 -29.68
CA MET A 306 31.17 9.21 -29.04
C MET A 306 31.92 10.20 -29.96
N ASP A 307 32.02 9.90 -31.25
CA ASP A 307 32.56 10.80 -32.28
C ASP A 307 31.73 12.10 -32.36
N SER A 308 30.39 11.98 -32.30
CA SER A 308 29.47 13.13 -32.35
C SER A 308 29.57 13.99 -31.08
N VAL A 309 29.70 13.36 -29.91
CA VAL A 309 29.94 14.03 -28.62
C VAL A 309 31.30 14.74 -28.64
N GLN A 310 32.34 14.10 -29.16
CA GLN A 310 33.68 14.69 -29.29
C GLN A 310 33.68 15.88 -30.27
N ALA A 311 32.92 15.80 -31.36
CA ALA A 311 32.74 16.91 -32.29
C ALA A 311 31.99 18.10 -31.64
N ASP A 312 30.90 17.85 -30.91
CA ASP A 312 30.18 18.90 -30.15
C ASP A 312 31.08 19.55 -29.10
N ARG A 313 31.90 18.74 -28.41
CA ARG A 313 32.90 19.18 -27.43
C ARG A 313 34.00 20.05 -28.03
N GLN A 314 34.42 19.79 -29.26
CA GLN A 314 35.43 20.58 -29.97
C GLN A 314 34.85 21.84 -30.62
N ALA A 315 33.57 21.83 -31.00
CA ALA A 315 32.90 22.97 -31.62
C ALA A 315 32.48 24.07 -30.62
N LYS A 316 32.33 23.74 -29.34
CA LYS A 316 31.73 24.61 -28.31
C LYS A 316 32.70 25.07 -27.23
N GLN A 317 32.41 26.26 -26.70
CA GLN A 317 33.07 26.81 -25.51
C GLN A 317 32.44 26.26 -24.22
N LEU A 318 33.19 26.34 -23.11
CA LEU A 318 32.80 25.77 -21.81
C LEU A 318 31.51 26.39 -21.22
N PHE A 319 31.16 27.62 -21.60
CA PHE A 319 29.93 28.29 -21.20
C PHE A 319 28.72 28.02 -22.11
N GLU A 320 28.89 27.25 -23.19
CA GLU A 320 27.78 26.86 -24.06
C GLU A 320 27.15 25.55 -23.55
N ASN A 321 25.88 25.32 -23.88
CA ASN A 321 25.20 24.09 -23.49
C ASN A 321 25.62 22.94 -24.45
N PRO A 322 25.99 21.75 -23.94
CA PRO A 322 26.22 20.58 -24.80
C PRO A 322 24.92 20.12 -25.48
N ASN A 323 25.05 19.50 -26.66
CA ASN A 323 23.90 18.92 -27.39
C ASN A 323 23.50 17.53 -26.87
N PHE A 324 24.37 16.92 -26.05
CA PHE A 324 24.21 15.59 -25.48
C PHE A 324 24.22 15.68 -23.94
N SER A 325 23.64 14.69 -23.26
CA SER A 325 23.70 14.57 -21.80
C SER A 325 24.61 13.42 -21.36
N LEU A 326 25.15 13.48 -20.14
CA LEU A 326 25.92 12.36 -19.58
C LEU A 326 25.07 11.08 -19.52
N ASN A 327 23.77 11.19 -19.22
CA ASN A 327 22.87 10.04 -19.18
C ASN A 327 22.82 9.29 -20.51
N GLN A 328 22.73 10.00 -21.66
CA GLN A 328 22.77 9.36 -22.99
C GLN A 328 24.07 8.59 -23.24
N ILE A 329 25.20 9.10 -22.73
CA ILE A 329 26.53 8.46 -22.81
C ILE A 329 26.57 7.22 -21.92
N ILE A 330 26.15 7.36 -20.65
CA ILE A 330 26.06 6.27 -19.65
C ILE A 330 25.16 5.13 -20.14
N ASP A 331 23.96 5.45 -20.61
CA ASP A 331 22.97 4.49 -21.12
C ASP A 331 23.53 3.73 -22.34
N THR A 332 24.22 4.43 -23.24
CA THR A 332 24.86 3.81 -24.42
C THR A 332 26.00 2.87 -24.03
N LEU A 333 26.83 3.25 -23.05
CA LEU A 333 27.91 2.39 -22.53
C LEU A 333 27.35 1.16 -21.78
N SER A 334 26.29 1.35 -20.99
CA SER A 334 25.59 0.29 -20.27
C SER A 334 24.92 -0.70 -21.22
N LEU A 335 24.26 -0.21 -22.27
CA LEU A 335 23.65 -1.02 -23.32
C LEU A 335 24.71 -1.80 -24.11
N LEU A 336 25.77 -1.12 -24.58
CA LEU A 336 26.88 -1.78 -25.28
C LEU A 336 27.51 -2.90 -24.44
N LYS A 337 27.75 -2.64 -23.15
CA LYS A 337 28.31 -3.66 -22.25
C LYS A 337 27.33 -4.82 -22.06
N SER A 338 26.08 -4.56 -21.70
CA SER A 338 25.10 -5.60 -21.38
C SER A 338 24.73 -6.47 -22.59
N GLU A 339 24.57 -5.87 -23.79
CA GLU A 339 24.32 -6.62 -25.03
C GLU A 339 25.52 -7.47 -25.44
N THR A 340 26.75 -6.93 -25.36
CA THR A 340 27.95 -7.71 -25.73
C THR A 340 28.24 -8.82 -24.72
N GLU A 341 28.07 -8.57 -23.42
CA GLU A 341 28.19 -9.61 -22.38
C GLU A 341 27.09 -10.66 -22.49
N GLY A 342 25.86 -10.28 -22.86
CA GLY A 342 24.79 -11.21 -23.20
C GLY A 342 25.17 -12.15 -24.35
N ILE A 343 25.82 -11.63 -25.40
CA ILE A 343 26.29 -12.44 -26.54
C ILE A 343 27.48 -13.32 -26.16
N PHE A 344 28.45 -12.80 -25.40
CA PHE A 344 29.64 -13.55 -24.96
C PHE A 344 29.34 -14.68 -23.98
N ASN A 345 28.23 -14.59 -23.24
CA ASN A 345 27.80 -15.61 -22.26
C ASN A 345 26.87 -16.69 -22.85
N LEU A 346 26.60 -16.67 -24.16
CA LEU A 346 25.83 -17.72 -24.82
C LEU A 346 26.62 -19.05 -24.83
N PRO A 347 26.00 -20.20 -24.50
CA PRO A 347 26.70 -21.48 -24.50
C PRO A 347 27.11 -21.88 -25.93
N PRO A 348 28.21 -22.64 -26.08
CA PRO A 348 28.66 -23.11 -27.39
C PRO A 348 27.56 -23.95 -28.07
N PRO A 349 27.43 -23.84 -29.41
CA PRO A 349 26.40 -24.59 -30.14
C PRO A 349 26.59 -26.10 -29.92
N LYS A 350 25.50 -26.77 -29.53
CA LYS A 350 25.48 -28.24 -29.40
C LYS A 350 25.84 -28.83 -30.76
N LYS A 351 26.88 -29.66 -30.80
CA LYS A 351 27.25 -30.41 -32.00
C LYS A 351 26.09 -31.34 -32.36
N GLU A 352 25.56 -31.20 -33.57
CA GLU A 352 24.68 -32.22 -34.12
C GLU A 352 25.54 -33.42 -34.51
N ASP A 353 25.44 -34.51 -33.73
CA ASP A 353 25.96 -35.80 -34.17
C ASP A 353 25.17 -36.25 -35.40
N VAL A 354 25.82 -36.19 -36.57
CA VAL A 354 25.26 -36.67 -37.83
C VAL A 354 25.21 -38.20 -37.81
N LYS A 355 24.22 -38.75 -37.08
CA LYS A 355 23.83 -40.15 -37.20
C LYS A 355 23.26 -40.36 -38.60
N MET A 356 23.99 -41.11 -39.41
CA MET A 356 23.40 -41.77 -40.57
C MET A 356 22.18 -42.58 -40.12
N LYS A 357 21.06 -42.43 -40.85
CA LYS A 357 19.92 -43.33 -40.69
C LYS A 357 20.23 -44.63 -41.44
N GLU A 358 20.15 -45.74 -40.73
CA GLU A 358 19.48 -46.92 -41.27
C GLU A 358 18.11 -47.04 -40.59
N GLU A 359 17.14 -47.62 -41.29
CA GLU A 359 15.74 -47.66 -40.87
C GLU A 359 15.45 -48.92 -40.05
N GLY A 360 14.61 -48.81 -39.01
CA GLY A 360 14.45 -49.88 -38.02
C GLY A 360 13.21 -49.76 -37.14
N ALA A 361 12.05 -49.63 -37.79
CA ALA A 361 10.68 -49.99 -37.36
C ALA A 361 10.20 -49.83 -35.88
N GLU A 362 8.96 -49.30 -35.79
CA GLU A 362 7.95 -49.53 -34.74
C GLU A 362 8.10 -48.91 -33.34
N ALA A 363 6.90 -48.66 -32.79
CA ALA A 363 6.52 -48.11 -31.50
C ALA A 363 5.03 -48.56 -31.26
N PRO A 364 4.34 -48.31 -30.13
CA PRO A 364 4.74 -47.49 -28.98
C PRO A 364 4.34 -48.04 -27.58
N ALA A 365 4.57 -47.18 -26.56
CA ALA A 365 3.72 -46.92 -25.39
C ALA A 365 3.84 -47.73 -24.08
N LYS A 366 3.92 -46.95 -22.98
CA LYS A 366 3.37 -47.19 -21.61
C LYS A 366 3.95 -48.37 -20.79
N GLU A 367 4.02 -48.34 -19.46
CA GLU A 367 3.85 -47.25 -18.47
C GLU A 367 4.56 -47.60 -17.14
N GLU A 368 4.76 -46.57 -16.30
CA GLU A 368 4.94 -46.60 -14.84
C GLU A 368 6.09 -47.39 -14.15
N SER A 369 6.30 -46.97 -12.91
CA SER A 369 7.39 -47.23 -11.97
C SER A 369 7.35 -48.56 -11.23
N SER A 370 8.52 -49.03 -10.75
CA SER A 370 8.75 -49.27 -9.31
C SER A 370 10.23 -49.55 -8.95
N GLU A 371 10.51 -49.39 -7.64
CA GLU A 371 11.62 -49.85 -6.77
C GLU A 371 12.53 -51.03 -7.22
N ALA A 372 13.77 -51.22 -6.74
CA ALA A 372 14.78 -50.45 -5.96
C ALA A 372 16.13 -51.26 -6.01
N LYS A 373 17.17 -51.24 -5.13
CA LYS A 373 17.50 -50.63 -3.82
C LYS A 373 19.06 -50.71 -3.59
N ASN A 374 19.51 -50.55 -2.34
CA ASN A 374 20.85 -50.78 -1.74
C ASN A 374 21.97 -49.76 -2.06
N GLU A 375 22.45 -48.94 -1.10
CA GLU A 375 23.16 -49.17 0.20
C GLU A 375 24.70 -49.16 0.00
N GLU A 376 25.55 -48.59 0.86
CA GLU A 376 25.48 -47.55 1.93
C GLU A 376 26.91 -46.89 1.97
N MET A 377 27.33 -45.86 2.70
CA MET A 377 26.90 -45.07 3.89
C MET A 377 26.89 -43.56 3.54
N LYS A 378 26.30 -42.59 4.24
CA LYS A 378 26.00 -42.30 5.67
C LYS A 378 27.14 -41.65 6.47
N ASN A 379 27.02 -40.33 6.68
CA ASN A 379 27.00 -39.72 8.02
C ASN A 379 26.50 -38.26 7.98
N GLU A 380 25.50 -37.98 8.81
CA GLU A 380 25.23 -36.66 9.43
C GLU A 380 26.19 -36.53 10.66
N GLU A 381 26.28 -35.48 11.48
CA GLU A 381 25.43 -34.31 11.79
C GLU A 381 26.37 -33.05 11.91
N GLY A 382 25.92 -31.81 12.11
CA GLY A 382 24.57 -31.33 12.40
C GLY A 382 24.47 -29.79 12.36
N LYS A 383 23.35 -29.26 12.82
CA LYS A 383 23.10 -27.81 12.93
C LYS A 383 23.83 -27.22 14.13
N GLU A 384 24.17 -25.93 14.04
CA GLU A 384 23.69 -25.01 15.07
C GLU A 384 23.51 -23.59 14.50
N ALA A 385 22.72 -22.76 15.20
CA ALA A 385 22.46 -21.37 14.84
C ALA A 385 22.71 -20.50 16.07
N SER A 386 23.35 -19.33 15.88
CA SER A 386 23.58 -18.36 16.94
C SER A 386 23.18 -16.96 16.48
N ALA A 387 22.43 -16.26 17.33
CA ALA A 387 22.05 -14.87 17.14
C ALA A 387 21.97 -14.15 18.50
N GLU A 388 23.04 -13.45 18.86
CA GLU A 388 23.08 -12.38 19.88
C GLU A 388 24.06 -11.32 19.33
N GLN A 389 23.64 -10.10 19.01
CA GLN A 389 23.14 -8.98 19.83
C GLN A 389 24.26 -8.02 20.30
N PRO A 390 23.96 -6.71 20.48
CA PRO A 390 24.99 -5.67 20.57
C PRO A 390 25.24 -5.14 21.99
N ALA A 391 26.47 -4.71 22.28
CA ALA A 391 26.77 -3.57 23.16
C ALA A 391 28.27 -3.21 23.11
N ASN A 392 28.59 -1.96 22.77
CA ASN A 392 29.45 -1.07 23.56
C ASN A 392 29.31 0.38 23.07
#